data_AF-A0A142YD76-F1
#
_entry.id   AF-A0A142YD76-F1
#
_cell.length_a   1.000
_cell.length_b   1.000
_cell.length_c   1.000
_cell.angle_alpha   90.00
_cell.angle_beta   90.00
_cell.angle_gamma   90.00
#
_symmetry.space_group_name_H-M   'P 1'
#
loop_
_entity.id
_entity.type
_entity.pdbx_description
1 polymer ?
#
loop_
_entity_poly.entity_id
_entity_poly.type
_entity_poly.pdbx_seq_one_letter_code
_entity_poly.pdbx_strand_id
1 'polypeptide(L)'
;MTVDEACRLVSFGLVILIWMVQRIVYPGFAAVVPESFVSWHSRYTRAITWIVGPLMLAQVALLGWLLFDRPNVRLGLAAVAVGAAWVSTIALSVPAHDALQAGGRDADVIRRLVATNWIRTIAWTSAFLLLIGS
;
A
#
# COMPACT_ATOMS: atom_id res chain seq x y z
N MET A 1 -20.97 12.55 -7.00
CA MET A 1 -20.22 11.49 -6.30
C MET A 1 -20.35 11.74 -4.81
N THR A 2 -20.86 10.79 -4.06
CA THR A 2 -20.97 10.83 -2.59
C THR A 2 -19.62 10.51 -1.94
N VAL A 3 -19.46 10.82 -0.64
CA VAL A 3 -18.25 10.48 0.13
C VAL A 3 -18.02 8.96 0.16
N ASP A 4 -19.10 8.19 0.29
CA ASP A 4 -19.11 6.73 0.16
C ASP A 4 -18.52 6.22 -1.14
N GLU A 5 -19.03 6.74 -2.27
CA GLU A 5 -18.55 6.37 -3.60
C GLU A 5 -17.08 6.72 -3.76
N ALA A 6 -16.67 7.90 -3.32
CA ALA A 6 -15.27 8.32 -3.34
C ALA A 6 -14.37 7.39 -2.50
N CYS A 7 -14.79 7.07 -1.27
CA CYS A 7 -14.04 6.21 -0.36
C CYS A 7 -13.86 4.79 -0.94
N ARG A 8 -14.93 4.24 -1.54
CA ARG A 8 -14.91 2.94 -2.21
C ARG A 8 -14.01 2.94 -3.44
N LEU A 9 -14.09 3.98 -4.30
CA LEU A 9 -13.25 4.10 -5.49
C LEU A 9 -11.77 4.20 -5.14
N VAL A 10 -11.42 5.05 -4.16
CA VAL A 10 -10.03 5.20 -3.69
C VAL A 10 -9.52 3.88 -3.08
N SER A 11 -10.33 3.23 -2.24
CA SER A 11 -9.96 1.95 -1.62
C SER A 11 -9.79 0.85 -2.66
N PHE A 12 -10.66 0.78 -3.66
CA PHE A 12 -10.52 -0.17 -4.76
C PHE A 12 -9.27 0.10 -5.61
N GLY A 13 -8.95 1.38 -5.88
CA GLY A 13 -7.70 1.77 -6.53
C GLY A 13 -6.47 1.27 -5.78
N LEU A 14 -6.47 1.36 -4.44
CA LEU A 14 -5.41 0.80 -3.61
C LEU A 14 -5.35 -0.73 -3.65
N VAL A 15 -6.50 -1.42 -3.74
CA VAL A 15 -6.55 -2.89 -3.94
C VAL A 15 -5.87 -3.25 -5.27
N ILE A 16 -6.22 -2.61 -6.38
CA ILE A 16 -5.57 -2.87 -7.67
C ILE A 16 -4.07 -2.63 -7.57
N LEU A 17 -3.67 -1.47 -7.03
CA LEU A 17 -2.27 -1.08 -6.89
C LEU A 17 -1.49 -2.10 -6.06
N ILE A 18 -2.00 -2.51 -4.91
CA ILE A 18 -1.25 -3.41 -4.02
C ILE A 18 -1.10 -4.82 -4.58
N TRP A 19 -2.10 -5.31 -5.32
CA TRP A 19 -1.99 -6.59 -6.00
C TRP A 19 -0.98 -6.53 -7.15
N MET A 20 -0.93 -5.44 -7.92
CA MET A 20 0.12 -5.21 -8.91
C MET A 20 1.50 -5.19 -8.23
N VAL A 21 1.63 -4.50 -7.10
CA VAL A 21 2.88 -4.43 -6.35
C VAL A 21 3.32 -5.81 -5.86
N GLN A 22 2.39 -6.56 -5.26
CA GLN A 22 2.63 -7.88 -4.67
C GLN A 22 3.05 -8.92 -5.70
N ARG A 23 2.41 -8.94 -6.88
CA ARG A 23 2.55 -10.03 -7.86
C ARG A 23 3.50 -9.71 -8.99
N ILE A 24 3.67 -8.43 -9.32
CA ILE A 24 4.42 -8.01 -10.52
C ILE A 24 5.63 -7.18 -10.09
N VAL A 25 5.42 -6.10 -9.36
CA VAL A 25 6.46 -5.09 -9.14
C VAL A 25 7.57 -5.60 -8.22
N TYR A 26 7.24 -6.05 -7.01
CA TYR A 26 8.25 -6.50 -6.06
C TYR A 26 8.98 -7.77 -6.52
N PRO A 27 8.32 -8.80 -7.07
CA PRO A 27 9.03 -9.92 -7.70
C PRO A 27 9.92 -9.47 -8.87
N GLY A 28 9.48 -8.46 -9.64
CA GLY A 28 10.25 -7.89 -10.75
C GLY A 28 11.57 -7.25 -10.33
N PHE A 29 11.74 -6.83 -9.07
CA PHE A 29 13.01 -6.27 -8.59
C PHE A 29 14.16 -7.27 -8.73
N ALA A 30 13.87 -8.57 -8.60
CA ALA A 30 14.89 -9.62 -8.74
C ALA A 30 15.43 -9.73 -10.18
N ALA A 31 14.68 -9.27 -11.19
CA ALA A 31 15.07 -9.32 -12.59
C ALA A 31 15.90 -8.10 -13.04
N VAL A 32 16.01 -7.06 -12.22
CA VAL A 32 16.78 -5.86 -12.54
C VAL A 32 18.28 -6.15 -12.37
N VAL A 33 19.06 -5.70 -13.35
CA VAL A 33 20.52 -5.86 -13.39
C VAL A 33 21.17 -5.09 -12.23
N PRO A 34 22.02 -5.72 -11.39
CA PRO A 34 22.52 -5.14 -10.14
C PRO A 34 23.16 -3.75 -10.28
N GLU A 35 23.95 -3.55 -11.34
CA GLU A 35 24.72 -2.33 -11.60
C GLU A 35 23.81 -1.11 -11.83
N SER A 36 22.59 -1.34 -12.31
CA SER A 36 21.59 -0.30 -12.59
C SER A 36 20.53 -0.18 -11.50
N PHE A 37 20.54 -1.07 -10.51
CA PHE A 37 19.43 -1.24 -9.58
C PHE A 37 19.15 0.03 -8.76
N VAL A 38 20.18 0.65 -8.18
CA VAL A 38 20.02 1.82 -7.30
C VAL A 38 19.39 3.01 -8.04
N SER A 39 19.85 3.28 -9.27
CA SER A 39 19.32 4.39 -10.08
C SER A 39 17.90 4.09 -10.57
N TRP A 40 17.64 2.86 -11.00
CA TRP A 40 16.31 2.38 -11.38
C TRP A 40 15.33 2.43 -10.21
N HIS A 41 15.72 1.91 -9.04
CA HIS A 41 14.91 1.83 -7.83
C HIS A 41 14.57 3.22 -7.29
N SER A 42 15.52 4.17 -7.29
CA SER A 42 15.27 5.56 -6.91
C SER A 42 14.19 6.20 -7.79
N ARG A 43 14.26 6.00 -9.12
CA ARG A 43 13.26 6.48 -10.06
C ARG A 43 11.90 5.83 -9.82
N TYR A 44 11.87 4.51 -9.63
CA TYR A 44 10.67 3.75 -9.32
C TYR A 44 10.01 4.24 -8.03
N THR A 45 10.76 4.34 -6.93
CA THR A 45 10.24 4.69 -5.60
C THR A 45 9.66 6.11 -5.61
N ARG A 46 10.31 7.05 -6.32
CA ARG A 46 9.77 8.39 -6.53
C ARG A 46 8.46 8.36 -7.32
N ALA A 47 8.43 7.63 -8.44
CA ALA A 47 7.24 7.56 -9.29
C ALA A 47 6.05 6.92 -8.57
N ILE A 48 6.25 5.80 -7.87
CA ILE A 48 5.16 5.13 -7.17
C ILE A 48 4.66 5.93 -5.98
N THR A 49 5.53 6.68 -5.29
CA THR A 49 5.14 7.56 -4.17
C THR A 49 4.12 8.61 -4.61
N TRP A 50 4.29 9.20 -5.80
CA TRP A 50 3.34 10.17 -6.36
C TRP A 50 1.97 9.58 -6.70
N ILE A 51 1.87 8.26 -6.86
CA ILE A 51 0.60 7.58 -7.12
C ILE A 51 -0.01 7.09 -5.81
N VAL A 52 0.75 6.34 -5.02
CA VAL A 52 0.24 5.66 -3.82
C VAL A 52 0.00 6.64 -2.67
N GLY A 53 0.84 7.66 -2.51
CA GLY A 53 0.77 8.63 -1.41
C GLY A 53 -0.57 9.38 -1.38
N PRO A 54 -0.98 10.03 -2.48
CA PRO A 54 -2.28 10.70 -2.56
C PRO A 54 -3.47 9.77 -2.31
N LEU A 55 -3.43 8.54 -2.84
CA LEU A 55 -4.50 7.56 -2.63
C LEU A 55 -4.58 7.12 -1.16
N MET A 56 -3.44 6.86 -0.51
CA MET A 56 -3.40 6.49 0.91
C MET A 56 -3.91 7.60 1.82
N LEU A 57 -3.52 8.85 1.55
CA LEU A 57 -4.01 10.01 2.31
C LEU A 57 -5.50 10.24 2.09
N ALA A 58 -5.97 10.15 0.84
CA ALA A 58 -7.39 10.27 0.52
C ALA A 58 -8.22 9.17 1.21
N GLN A 59 -7.74 7.93 1.25
CA GLN A 59 -8.41 6.83 1.94
C GLN A 59 -8.61 7.15 3.42
N VAL A 60 -7.56 7.62 4.11
CA VAL A 60 -7.64 7.96 5.53
C VAL A 60 -8.58 9.14 5.77
N ALA A 61 -8.50 10.19 4.95
CA ALA A 61 -9.36 11.37 5.09
C ALA A 61 -10.85 11.01 4.90
N LEU A 62 -11.17 10.27 3.84
CA LEU A 62 -12.55 9.88 3.52
C LEU A 62 -13.10 8.90 4.55
N LEU A 63 -12.33 7.87 4.93
CA LEU A 63 -12.76 6.91 5.93
C LEU A 63 -12.90 7.55 7.32
N GLY A 64 -12.00 8.46 7.67
CA GLY A 64 -12.07 9.24 8.90
C GLY A 64 -13.32 10.12 8.96
N TRP A 65 -13.67 10.77 7.83
CA TRP A 65 -14.91 11.54 7.72
C TRP A 65 -16.15 10.66 7.92
N LEU A 66 -16.21 9.50 7.24
CA LEU A 66 -17.34 8.57 7.38
C LEU A 66 -17.50 8.05 8.81
N LEU A 67 -16.38 7.77 9.49
CA LEU A 67 -16.37 7.36 10.90
C LEU A 67 -16.87 8.45 11.84
N PHE A 68 -16.53 9.71 11.56
CA PHE A 68 -16.98 10.85 12.35
C PHE A 68 -18.48 11.13 12.13
N ASP A 69 -18.94 11.11 10.89
CA ASP A 69 -20.32 11.42 10.50
C ASP A 69 -21.31 10.32 10.94
N ARG A 70 -20.96 9.06 10.72
CA ARG A 70 -21.86 7.91 10.96
C ARG A 70 -21.10 6.66 11.39
N PRO A 71 -20.56 6.65 12.63
CA PRO A 71 -19.75 5.54 13.13
C PRO A 71 -20.55 4.23 13.12
N ASN A 72 -19.91 3.17 12.62
CA ASN A 72 -20.44 1.82 12.73
C ASN A 72 -19.30 0.78 12.77
N VAL A 73 -19.64 -0.45 13.17
CA VAL A 73 -18.66 -1.54 13.36
C VAL A 73 -17.89 -1.84 12.08
N ARG A 74 -18.53 -1.81 10.91
CA ARG A 74 -17.87 -2.10 9.62
C ARG A 74 -16.83 -1.04 9.28
N LEU A 75 -17.16 0.24 9.45
CA LEU A 75 -16.22 1.34 9.25
C LEU A 75 -15.07 1.30 10.27
N GLY A 76 -15.35 0.93 11.52
CA GLY A 76 -14.32 0.73 12.55
C GLY A 76 -13.33 -0.37 12.17
N LEU A 77 -13.83 -1.53 11.72
CA LEU A 77 -12.98 -2.62 11.23
C LEU A 77 -12.19 -2.23 9.97
N ALA A 78 -12.80 -1.47 9.05
CA ALA A 78 -12.11 -0.96 7.88
C ALA A 78 -10.96 -0.02 8.29
N ALA A 79 -11.15 0.84 9.29
CA ALA A 79 -10.10 1.72 9.79
C ALA A 79 -8.97 0.96 10.49
N VAL A 80 -9.27 -0.11 11.23
CA VAL A 80 -8.23 -1.00 11.79
C VAL A 80 -7.40 -1.63 10.67
N ALA A 81 -8.05 -2.11 9.60
CA ALA A 81 -7.35 -2.67 8.45
C ALA A 81 -6.47 -1.62 7.74
N VAL A 82 -6.99 -0.42 7.48
CA VAL A 82 -6.22 0.70 6.92
C VAL A 82 -5.03 1.07 7.84
N GLY A 83 -5.24 1.08 9.16
CA GLY A 83 -4.18 1.30 10.15
C GLY A 83 -3.07 0.25 10.06
N ALA A 84 -3.42 -1.03 9.94
CA ALA A 84 -2.44 -2.11 9.74
C ALA A 84 -1.65 -1.94 8.43
N ALA A 85 -2.29 -1.49 7.36
CA ALA A 85 -1.61 -1.18 6.10
C ALA A 85 -0.62 -0.01 6.25
N TRP A 86 -0.98 1.04 6.98
CA TRP A 86 -0.09 2.17 7.27
C TRP A 86 1.10 1.77 8.15
N VAL A 87 0.86 1.05 9.25
CA VAL A 87 1.91 0.59 10.16
C VAL A 87 2.90 -0.31 9.42
N SER A 88 2.42 -1.29 8.64
CA SER A 88 3.31 -2.15 7.84
C SER A 88 4.05 -1.39 6.73
N THR A 89 3.47 -0.31 6.20
CA THR A 89 4.17 0.56 5.25
C THR A 89 5.35 1.24 5.93
N ILE A 90 5.13 1.93 7.05
CA ILE A 90 6.16 2.71 7.75
C ILE A 90 7.20 1.81 8.42
N ALA A 91 6.77 0.72 9.07
CA ALA A 91 7.65 -0.11 9.88
C ALA A 91 8.40 -1.19 9.08
N LEU A 92 7.86 -1.63 7.94
CA LEU A 92 8.43 -2.77 7.19
C LEU A 92 8.83 -2.37 5.76
N SER A 93 7.96 -1.65 5.05
CA SER A 93 8.18 -1.37 3.63
C SER A 93 9.19 -0.24 3.42
N VAL A 94 9.07 0.86 4.17
CA VAL A 94 10.01 2.00 4.09
C VAL A 94 11.44 1.55 4.43
N PRO A 95 11.72 0.87 5.56
CA PRO A 95 13.08 0.42 5.87
C PRO A 95 13.65 -0.58 4.85
N ALA A 96 12.80 -1.42 4.25
CA ALA A 96 13.24 -2.33 3.19
C ALA A 96 13.62 -1.57 1.91
N HIS A 97 12.85 -0.55 1.52
CA HIS A 97 13.21 0.31 0.39
C HIS A 97 14.48 1.13 0.68
N ASP A 98 14.68 1.62 1.90
CA ASP A 98 15.90 2.33 2.29
C ASP A 98 17.13 1.41 2.24
N ALA A 99 17.00 0.17 2.72
CA ALA A 99 18.06 -0.84 2.64
C ALA A 99 18.44 -1.15 1.18
N LEU A 100 17.45 -1.30 0.29
CA LEU A 100 17.67 -1.49 -1.14
C LEU A 100 18.30 -0.26 -1.83
N GLN A 101 17.95 0.94 -1.36
CA GLN A 101 18.52 2.17 -1.88
C GLN A 101 19.99 2.36 -1.48
N ALA A 102 20.34 1.98 -0.25
CA ALA A 102 21.69 2.11 0.29
C ALA A 102 22.62 0.97 -0.14
N GLY A 103 22.15 -0.28 -0.11
CA GLY A 103 22.94 -1.49 -0.39
C GLY A 103 22.84 -2.01 -1.81
N GLY A 104 21.92 -1.50 -2.62
CA GLY A 104 21.65 -2.01 -3.97
C GLY A 104 20.76 -3.25 -3.97
N ARG A 105 20.88 -4.06 -5.03
CA ARG A 105 19.99 -5.22 -5.22
C ARG A 105 20.33 -6.33 -4.24
N ASP A 106 19.47 -6.52 -3.24
CA ASP A 106 19.59 -7.59 -2.25
C ASP A 106 18.38 -8.55 -2.35
N ALA A 107 18.66 -9.82 -2.66
CA ALA A 107 17.62 -10.84 -2.83
C ALA A 107 16.85 -11.15 -1.55
N ASP A 108 17.49 -11.04 -0.38
CA ASP A 108 16.88 -11.35 0.92
C ASP A 108 15.96 -10.22 1.34
N VAL A 109 16.38 -8.97 1.11
CA VAL A 109 15.53 -7.79 1.32
C VAL A 109 14.32 -7.81 0.37
N ILE A 110 14.51 -8.18 -0.91
CA ILE A 110 13.40 -8.32 -1.87
C ILE A 110 12.42 -9.42 -1.42
N ARG A 111 12.91 -10.59 -0.99
CA ARG A 111 12.04 -11.66 -0.48
C ARG A 111 11.26 -11.21 0.76
N ARG A 112 11.91 -10.49 1.68
CA ARG A 112 11.25 -9.90 2.85
C ARG A 112 10.17 -8.90 2.42
N LEU A 113 10.47 -8.02 1.47
CA LEU A 113 9.52 -7.02 0.96
C LEU A 113 8.28 -7.70 0.36
N VAL A 114 8.44 -8.75 -0.45
CA VAL A 114 7.33 -9.55 -0.99
C VAL A 114 6.52 -10.24 0.13
N ALA A 115 7.20 -10.83 1.11
CA ALA A 115 6.55 -11.54 2.20
C ALA A 115 5.74 -10.59 3.09
N THR A 116 6.32 -9.46 3.50
CA THR A 116 5.66 -8.50 4.39
C THR A 116 4.57 -7.69 3.70
N ASN A 117 4.63 -7.54 2.37
CA ASN A 117 3.60 -6.82 1.61
C ASN A 117 2.25 -7.57 1.56
N TRP A 118 2.22 -8.86 1.89
CA TRP A 118 0.96 -9.58 2.09
C TRP A 118 0.09 -8.97 3.20
N ILE A 119 0.70 -8.36 4.22
CA ILE A 119 -0.02 -7.66 5.28
C ILE A 119 -0.88 -6.54 4.67
N ARG A 120 -0.28 -5.70 3.83
CA ARG A 120 -0.98 -4.60 3.12
C ARG A 120 -1.99 -5.14 2.11
N THR A 121 -1.64 -6.20 1.40
CA THR A 121 -2.51 -6.83 0.40
C THR A 121 -3.81 -7.34 1.04
N ILE A 122 -3.70 -8.07 2.14
CA ILE A 122 -4.84 -8.57 2.91
C ILE A 122 -5.59 -7.39 3.54
N ALA A 123 -4.88 -6.46 4.18
CA ALA A 123 -5.50 -5.34 4.87
C ALA A 123 -6.34 -4.44 3.94
N TRP A 124 -5.80 -4.01 2.81
CA TRP A 124 -6.56 -3.17 1.87
C TRP A 124 -7.68 -3.92 1.16
N THR A 125 -7.50 -5.22 0.88
CA THR A 125 -8.59 -6.06 0.34
C THR A 125 -9.73 -6.15 1.34
N SER A 126 -9.44 -6.45 2.61
CA SER A 126 -10.43 -6.52 3.68
C SER A 126 -11.12 -5.18 3.93
N ALA A 127 -10.36 -4.08 3.96
CA ALA A 127 -10.91 -2.73 4.12
C ALA A 127 -11.92 -2.41 3.01
N PHE A 128 -11.59 -2.70 1.75
CA PHE A 128 -12.51 -2.48 0.63
C PHE A 128 -13.77 -3.35 0.74
N LEU A 129 -13.65 -4.63 1.08
CA LEU A 129 -14.81 -5.52 1.25
C LEU A 129 -15.75 -5.05 2.36
N LEU A 130 -15.21 -4.50 3.45
CA LEU A 130 -16.00 -3.93 4.54
C LEU A 130 -16.80 -2.69 4.10
N LEU A 131 -16.23 -1.86 3.20
CA LEU A 131 -16.85 -0.64 2.67
C LEU A 131 -17.96 -0.90 1.64
N ILE A 132 -17.98 -2.07 0.98
CA ILE A 132 -19.03 -2.40 -0.01
C ILE A 132 -20.39 -2.58 0.68
N GLY A 133 -20.42 -2.98 1.95
CA GLY A 133 -21.65 -3.24 2.70
C GLY A 133 -21.88 -2.34 3.92
N SER A 134 -21.26 -1.16 3.95
CA SER A 134 -21.38 -0.14 5.00
C SER A 134 -22.22 1.05 4.58
#